data_AF-A0A7C0TWH6-F1
#
_entry.id   AF-A0A7C0TWH6-F1
#
_cell.length_a   1.000
_cell.length_b   1.000
_cell.length_c   1.000
_cell.angle_alpha   90.00
_cell.angle_beta   90.00
_cell.angle_gamma   90.00
#
_symmetry.space_group_name_H-M   'P 1'
#
loop_
_entity.id
_entity.type
_entity.pdbx_description
1 polymer ?
#
loop_
_entity_poly.entity_id
_entity_poly.type
_entity_poly.pdbx_seq_one_letter_code
_entity_poly.pdbx_strand_id
1 'polypeptide(L)'
;ELEDKVIDVSDRLLMNKLLDRGERSQLFYVYSRAITNLGIHLVAFYLKVAEGDIVRVEFPYEALDDVDTIHKVVLSAIILGNGFPLPMIRAHEEAVITYDLRKFIDEEISRRLKLPSPELLMSGKARSKRWGLV
;
A
#
# COMPACT_ATOMS: atom_id res chain seq x y z
N GLU A 1 -21.28 36.46 11.79
CA GLU A 1 -21.37 35.00 11.61
C GLU A 1 -20.06 34.57 10.96
N LEU A 2 -19.19 33.91 11.73
CA LEU A 2 -17.95 33.36 11.19
C LEU A 2 -18.35 32.12 10.41
N GLU A 3 -18.39 32.22 9.09
CA GLU A 3 -18.43 31.04 8.23
C GLU A 3 -17.26 30.14 8.63
N ASP A 4 -17.59 28.97 9.18
CA ASP A 4 -16.64 27.87 9.38
C ASP A 4 -16.10 27.47 8.01
N LYS A 5 -15.04 28.17 7.58
CA LYS A 5 -14.17 27.72 6.50
C LYS A 5 -13.54 26.42 6.98
N VAL A 6 -14.17 25.31 6.64
CA VAL A 6 -13.57 23.98 6.78
C VAL A 6 -12.36 23.97 5.84
N ILE A 7 -11.19 24.24 6.41
CA ILE A 7 -9.93 24.09 5.71
C ILE A 7 -9.78 22.58 5.50
N ASP A 8 -9.68 22.16 4.24
CA ASP A 8 -9.45 20.76 3.88
C ASP A 8 -8.02 20.37 4.27
N VAL A 9 -7.86 19.90 5.50
CA VAL A 9 -6.59 19.45 6.07
C VAL A 9 -6.58 17.93 6.08
N SER A 10 -5.68 17.32 5.32
CA SER A 10 -5.49 15.88 5.39
C SER A 10 -4.93 15.44 6.74
N ASP A 11 -5.35 14.27 7.21
CA ASP A 11 -4.80 13.61 8.41
C ASP A 11 -3.27 13.52 8.33
N ARG A 12 -2.71 13.24 7.14
CA ARG A 12 -1.25 13.20 6.92
C ARG A 12 -0.59 14.52 7.29
N LEU A 13 -1.14 15.65 6.83
CA LEU A 13 -0.59 16.97 7.13
C LEU A 13 -0.66 17.28 8.63
N LEU A 14 -1.80 16.95 9.26
CA LEU A 14 -2.02 17.15 10.68
C LEU A 14 -1.02 16.33 11.51
N MET A 15 -0.95 15.03 11.27
CA MET A 15 -0.07 14.10 12.00
C MET A 15 1.40 14.43 11.77
N ASN A 16 1.77 14.90 10.57
CA ASN A 16 3.13 15.35 10.31
C ASN A 16 3.55 16.56 11.15
N LYS A 17 2.61 17.46 11.48
CA LYS A 17 2.90 18.60 12.35
C LYS A 17 2.88 18.25 13.84
N LEU A 18 2.05 17.29 14.24
CA LEU A 18 1.81 16.98 15.66
C LEU A 18 2.76 15.94 16.24
N LEU A 19 3.20 14.97 15.44
CA LEU A 19 4.03 13.87 15.91
C LEU A 19 5.52 14.18 15.71
N ASP A 20 6.33 13.68 16.64
CA ASP A 20 7.78 13.57 16.47
C ASP A 20 8.15 12.31 15.67
N ARG A 21 9.38 12.28 15.15
CA ARG A 21 9.88 11.12 14.39
C ARG A 21 9.91 9.87 15.28
N GLY A 22 9.25 8.81 14.84
CA GLY A 22 9.10 7.55 15.56
C GLY A 22 7.89 7.51 16.50
N GLU A 23 7.22 8.64 16.71
CA GLU A 23 6.04 8.72 17.57
C GLU A 23 4.77 8.24 16.84
N ARG A 24 3.89 7.59 17.60
CA ARG A 24 2.55 7.22 17.14
C ARG A 24 1.49 8.12 17.74
N SER A 25 0.41 8.34 16.98
CA SER A 25 -0.80 8.96 17.48
C SER A 25 -1.54 8.09 18.50
N GLN A 26 -2.63 8.64 19.04
CA GLN A 26 -3.70 7.85 19.65
C GLN A 26 -4.36 6.90 18.64
N LEU A 27 -5.16 5.97 19.18
CA LEU A 27 -5.90 5.00 18.41
C LEU A 27 -7.22 5.58 17.90
N PHE A 28 -7.57 5.22 16.67
CA PHE A 28 -8.80 5.58 16.00
C PHE A 28 -9.52 4.31 15.56
N TYR A 29 -10.85 4.29 15.68
CA TYR A 29 -11.65 3.24 15.04
C TYR A 29 -11.67 3.47 13.53
N VAL A 30 -11.44 2.41 12.77
CA VAL A 30 -11.52 2.45 11.32
C VAL A 30 -12.91 1.95 10.90
N TYR A 31 -13.69 2.84 10.30
CA TYR A 31 -14.98 2.46 9.74
C TYR A 31 -14.82 2.09 8.26
N SER A 32 -15.19 0.86 7.92
CA SER A 32 -15.29 0.39 6.55
C SER A 32 -16.50 -0.52 6.42
N ARG A 33 -17.49 -0.11 5.62
CA ARG A 33 -18.75 -0.85 5.45
C ARG A 33 -18.53 -2.31 5.04
N ALA A 34 -17.52 -2.57 4.20
CA ALA A 34 -17.20 -3.93 3.75
C ALA A 34 -16.68 -4.81 4.89
N ILE A 35 -15.90 -4.24 5.80
CA ILE A 35 -15.24 -4.96 6.91
C ILE A 35 -16.19 -5.10 8.09
N THR A 36 -16.96 -4.04 8.41
CA THR A 36 -17.94 -4.06 9.49
C THR A 36 -19.05 -5.10 9.24
N ASN A 37 -19.46 -5.32 7.99
CA ASN A 37 -20.43 -6.37 7.64
C ASN A 37 -19.91 -7.79 7.92
N LEU A 38 -18.60 -7.97 8.03
CA LEU A 38 -17.95 -9.24 8.38
C LEU A 38 -17.75 -9.41 9.90
N GLY A 39 -18.21 -8.45 10.71
CA GLY A 39 -18.01 -8.47 12.16
C GLY A 39 -16.57 -8.19 12.60
N ILE A 40 -15.71 -7.72 11.69
CA ILE A 40 -14.33 -7.37 12.00
C ILE A 40 -14.27 -5.89 12.37
N HIS A 41 -13.67 -5.60 13.52
CA HIS A 41 -13.43 -4.23 13.98
C HIS A 41 -11.96 -3.90 13.85
N LEU A 42 -11.65 -2.82 13.15
CA LEU A 42 -10.28 -2.36 12.97
C LEU A 42 -10.03 -1.09 13.79
N VAL A 43 -8.82 -1.02 14.32
CA VAL A 43 -8.27 0.17 14.96
C VAL A 43 -6.99 0.57 14.22
N ALA A 44 -6.66 1.85 14.30
CA ALA A 44 -5.48 2.38 13.65
C ALA A 44 -4.78 3.45 14.47
N PHE A 45 -3.48 3.58 14.26
CA PHE A 45 -2.72 4.77 14.62
C PHE A 45 -1.91 5.26 13.42
N TYR A 46 -1.52 6.53 13.47
CA TYR A 46 -0.55 7.13 12.56
C TYR A 46 0.83 7.12 13.20
N LEU A 47 1.87 6.82 12.41
CA LEU A 47 3.27 6.81 12.82
C LEU A 47 4.05 7.77 11.93
N LYS A 48 4.79 8.71 12.53
CA LYS A 48 5.70 9.58 11.77
C LYS A 48 7.04 8.89 11.56
N VAL A 49 7.40 8.67 10.30
CA VAL A 49 8.64 7.98 9.90
C VAL A 49 9.76 8.98 9.64
N ALA A 50 9.41 10.04 8.91
CA ALA A 50 10.27 11.15 8.54
C ALA A 50 9.40 12.38 8.29
N GLU A 51 10.03 13.51 7.98
CA GLU A 51 9.30 14.74 7.65
C GLU A 51 8.54 14.57 6.34
N GLY A 52 7.22 14.76 6.41
CA GLY A 52 6.30 14.50 5.31
C GLY A 52 5.81 13.05 5.23
N ASP A 53 6.44 12.09 5.90
CA ASP A 53 6.15 10.66 5.77
C ASP A 53 5.44 10.09 7.00
N ILE A 54 4.13 9.91 6.83
CA ILE A 54 3.23 9.33 7.82
C ILE A 54 2.69 8.00 7.30
N VAL A 55 2.76 6.97 8.14
CA VAL A 55 2.19 5.65 7.87
C VAL A 55 0.98 5.45 8.75
N ARG A 56 -0.14 4.99 8.17
CA ARG A 56 -1.30 4.50 8.93
C ARG A 56 -1.15 3.00 9.14
N VAL A 57 -1.14 2.57 10.39
CA VAL A 57 -1.08 1.15 10.77
C VAL A 57 -2.47 0.75 11.23
N GLU A 58 -3.08 -0.22 10.55
CA GLU A 58 -4.39 -0.77 10.88
C GLU A 58 -4.24 -2.20 11.37
N PHE A 59 -4.98 -2.55 12.42
CA PHE A 59 -4.96 -3.90 12.99
C PHE A 59 -6.31 -4.23 13.62
N PRO A 60 -6.62 -5.53 13.82
CA PRO A 60 -7.84 -5.96 14.48
C PRO A 60 -7.93 -5.44 15.92
N TYR A 61 -9.15 -5.09 16.35
CA TYR A 61 -9.43 -4.61 17.70
C TYR A 61 -8.97 -5.60 18.79
N GLU A 62 -8.99 -6.89 18.49
CA GLU A 62 -8.58 -7.97 19.39
C GLU A 62 -7.09 -7.89 19.78
N ALA A 63 -6.27 -7.19 18.99
CA ALA A 63 -4.84 -6.99 19.27
C ALA A 63 -4.52 -5.65 19.95
N LEU A 64 -5.52 -5.03 20.60
CA LEU A 64 -5.34 -3.76 21.32
C LEU A 64 -4.26 -3.81 22.40
N ASP A 65 -4.19 -4.92 23.15
CA ASP A 65 -3.21 -5.09 24.22
C ASP A 65 -1.77 -5.15 23.70
N ASP A 66 -1.60 -5.46 22.40
CA ASP A 66 -0.31 -5.56 21.73
C ASP A 66 0.10 -4.28 20.98
N VAL A 67 -0.63 -3.18 21.13
CA VAL A 67 -0.41 -1.93 20.36
C VAL A 67 1.04 -1.43 20.40
N ASP A 68 1.67 -1.47 21.56
CA ASP A 68 3.06 -1.00 21.72
C ASP A 68 4.06 -1.96 21.07
N THR A 69 3.75 -3.26 21.07
CA THR A 69 4.53 -4.27 20.35
C THR A 69 4.40 -4.06 18.84
N ILE A 70 3.17 -3.85 18.34
CA ILE A 70 2.90 -3.56 16.93
C ILE A 70 3.66 -2.30 16.50
N HIS A 71 3.60 -1.23 17.29
CA HIS A 71 4.34 0.01 17.02
C HIS A 71 5.84 -0.23 16.90
N LYS A 72 6.45 -0.93 17.87
CA LYS A 72 7.89 -1.24 17.85
C LYS A 72 8.29 -2.10 16.65
N VAL A 73 7.50 -3.11 16.31
CA VAL A 73 7.77 -3.99 15.16
C VAL A 73 7.68 -3.22 13.85
N VAL A 74 6.63 -2.42 13.67
CA VAL A 74 6.46 -1.60 12.45
C VAL A 74 7.59 -0.57 12.34
N LEU A 75 7.91 0.15 13.42
CA LEU A 75 9.00 1.11 13.43
C LEU A 75 10.35 0.45 13.11
N SER A 76 10.62 -0.71 13.68
CA SER A 76 11.84 -1.48 13.39
C SER A 76 11.94 -1.87 11.91
N ALA A 77 10.84 -2.37 11.33
CA ALA A 77 10.77 -2.72 9.92
C ALA A 77 11.02 -1.51 9.00
N ILE A 78 10.54 -0.33 9.40
CA ILE A 78 10.72 0.92 8.67
C ILE A 78 12.17 1.43 8.75
N ILE A 79 12.79 1.32 9.92
CA ILE A 79 14.21 1.67 10.11
C ILE A 79 15.06 0.77 9.21
N LEU A 80 14.78 -0.54 9.18
CA LEU A 80 15.50 -1.50 8.34
C LEU A 80 15.28 -1.26 6.83
N GLY A 81 14.12 -0.76 6.44
CA GLY A 81 13.80 -0.42 5.05
C GLY A 81 14.06 1.05 4.68
N ASN A 82 14.79 1.80 5.53
CA ASN A 82 15.20 3.18 5.31
C ASN A 82 14.04 4.13 4.91
N GLY A 83 12.92 4.07 5.63
CA GLY A 83 11.77 4.98 5.42
C GLY A 83 10.47 4.30 4.99
N PHE A 84 10.51 3.00 4.68
CA PHE A 84 9.32 2.19 4.43
C PHE A 84 9.50 0.78 5.01
N PRO A 85 8.44 0.05 5.42
CA PRO A 85 8.60 -1.27 6.03
C PRO A 85 9.31 -2.24 5.07
N LEU A 86 10.49 -2.74 5.47
CA LEU A 86 11.30 -3.66 4.66
C LEU A 86 10.52 -4.85 4.10
N PRO A 87 9.64 -5.54 4.86
CA PRO A 87 8.86 -6.65 4.31
C PRO A 87 7.95 -6.23 3.14
N MET A 88 7.41 -5.01 3.17
CA MET A 88 6.57 -4.50 2.09
C MET A 88 7.38 -4.14 0.85
N ILE A 89 8.59 -3.59 1.02
CA ILE A 89 9.53 -3.34 -0.09
C ILE A 89 9.83 -4.66 -0.80
N ARG A 90 10.23 -5.69 -0.04
CA ARG A 90 10.55 -7.01 -0.58
C ARG A 90 9.35 -7.67 -1.25
N ALA A 91 8.18 -7.62 -0.61
CA ALA A 91 6.96 -8.16 -1.20
C ALA A 91 6.59 -7.46 -2.52
N HIS A 92 6.78 -6.14 -2.61
CA HIS A 92 6.57 -5.40 -3.84
C HIS A 92 7.55 -5.84 -4.94
N GLU A 93 8.85 -5.92 -4.62
CA GLU A 93 9.91 -6.34 -5.56
C GLU A 93 9.64 -7.75 -6.11
N GLU A 94 9.31 -8.71 -5.25
CA GLU A 94 9.06 -10.11 -5.63
C GLU A 94 7.74 -10.29 -6.40
N ALA A 95 6.73 -9.48 -6.11
CA ALA A 95 5.44 -9.56 -6.81
C ALA A 95 5.46 -8.90 -8.20
N VAL A 96 6.54 -8.19 -8.57
CA VAL A 96 6.65 -7.53 -9.87
C VAL A 96 6.71 -8.58 -10.99
N ILE A 97 5.63 -8.67 -11.76
CA ILE A 97 5.62 -9.45 -13.00
C ILE A 97 6.32 -8.63 -14.09
N THR A 98 7.57 -8.98 -14.35
CA THR A 98 8.37 -8.36 -15.42
C THR A 98 7.80 -8.64 -16.80
N TYR A 99 8.23 -7.85 -17.79
CA TYR A 99 7.81 -8.04 -19.17
C TYR A 99 8.16 -9.43 -19.72
N ASP A 100 9.39 -9.90 -19.47
CA ASP A 100 9.86 -11.20 -19.95
C ASP A 100 9.10 -12.35 -19.28
N LEU A 101 8.84 -12.24 -17.96
CA LEU A 101 8.03 -13.23 -17.24
C LEU A 101 6.60 -13.27 -17.80
N ARG A 102 5.98 -12.11 -18.04
CA ARG A 102 4.66 -12.03 -18.67
C ARG A 102 4.66 -12.69 -20.05
N LYS A 103 5.65 -12.38 -20.89
CA LYS A 103 5.78 -12.95 -22.23
C LYS A 103 5.91 -14.48 -22.16
N PHE A 104 6.76 -14.98 -21.28
CA PHE A 104 6.94 -16.42 -21.06
C PHE A 104 5.64 -17.11 -20.63
N ILE A 105 4.90 -16.52 -19.68
CA ILE A 105 3.60 -17.03 -19.23
C ILE A 105 2.61 -17.09 -20.39
N ASP A 106 2.49 -16.00 -21.16
CA ASP A 106 1.58 -15.93 -22.30
C ASP A 106 1.92 -16.98 -23.37
N GLU A 107 3.20 -17.14 -23.70
CA GLU A 107 3.68 -18.14 -24.66
C GLU A 107 3.39 -19.57 -24.19
N GLU A 108 3.60 -19.86 -22.92
CA GLU A 108 3.40 -21.18 -22.34
C GLU A 108 1.91 -21.55 -22.24
N ILE A 109 1.05 -20.58 -21.93
CA ILE A 109 -0.41 -20.74 -21.99
C ILE A 109 -0.84 -21.00 -23.44
N SER A 110 -0.41 -20.18 -24.41
CA SER A 110 -0.74 -20.39 -25.83
C SER A 110 -0.29 -21.76 -26.33
N ARG A 111 0.92 -22.19 -25.96
CA ARG A 111 1.47 -23.51 -26.32
C ARG A 111 0.61 -24.65 -25.78
N ARG A 112 0.22 -24.60 -24.51
CA ARG A 112 -0.62 -25.65 -23.88
C ARG A 112 -2.04 -25.68 -24.42
N LEU A 113 -2.61 -24.52 -24.72
CA LEU A 113 -3.96 -24.39 -25.27
C LEU A 113 -4.01 -24.54 -26.80
N LYS A 114 -2.86 -24.73 -27.47
CA LYS A 114 -2.73 -24.78 -28.93
C LYS A 114 -3.30 -23.53 -29.62
N LEU A 115 -3.21 -22.38 -28.95
CA LEU A 115 -3.59 -21.09 -29.51
C LEU A 115 -2.45 -20.54 -30.37
N PRO A 116 -2.76 -19.70 -31.39
CA PRO A 116 -1.73 -18.95 -32.10
C PRO A 116 -0.89 -18.11 -31.13
N SER A 117 0.35 -17.77 -31.53
CA SER A 117 1.29 -17.07 -30.66
C SER A 117 0.68 -15.78 -30.10
N PRO A 118 0.96 -15.39 -28.84
CA PRO A 118 0.42 -14.17 -28.22
C PRO A 118 0.71 -12.89 -29.02
N GLU A 119 1.75 -12.92 -29.86
CA GLU A 119 2.13 -11.85 -30.79
C GLU A 119 1.05 -11.56 -31.85
N LEU A 120 0.22 -12.55 -32.19
CA LEU A 120 -0.95 -12.39 -33.06
C LEU A 120 -2.19 -11.84 -32.32
N LEU A 121 -2.19 -11.88 -30.98
CA LEU A 121 -3.30 -11.47 -30.11
C LEU A 121 -3.01 -10.20 -29.31
N MET A 122 -2.02 -9.41 -29.73
CA MET A 122 -1.62 -8.21 -29.00
C MET A 122 -2.73 -7.15 -28.94
N SER A 123 -2.99 -6.63 -27.74
CA SER A 123 -3.76 -5.41 -27.54
C SER A 123 -3.12 -4.22 -28.28
N GLY A 124 -3.93 -3.33 -28.83
CA GLY A 124 -3.45 -2.11 -29.52
C GLY A 124 -2.49 -1.26 -28.67
N LYS A 125 -2.63 -1.31 -27.33
CA LYS A 125 -1.75 -0.63 -26.38
C LYS A 125 -0.35 -1.26 -26.31
N ALA A 126 -0.27 -2.58 -26.42
CA ALA A 126 0.99 -3.32 -26.45
C ALA A 126 1.72 -3.14 -27.79
N ARG A 127 0.96 -2.94 -28.88
CA ARG A 127 1.50 -2.61 -30.21
C ARG A 127 2.13 -1.20 -30.24
N SER A 128 1.42 -0.22 -29.66
CA SER A 128 1.88 1.18 -29.57
C SER A 128 3.16 1.34 -28.74
N LYS A 129 3.28 0.64 -27.60
CA LYS A 129 4.50 0.69 -26.76
C LYS A 129 5.72 0.03 -27.38
N ARG A 130 5.54 -0.92 -28.32
CA ARG A 130 6.65 -1.69 -28.93
C ARG A 130 7.27 -0.98 -30.12
N TRP A 131 6.45 -0.30 -30.93
CA TRP A 131 6.91 0.36 -32.15
C TRP A 131 7.07 1.86 -32.03
N GLY A 132 6.74 2.46 -30.87
CA GLY A 132 6.94 3.89 -30.61
C GLY A 132 6.56 4.72 -31.82
N LEU A 133 5.36 4.51 -32.37
CA LEU A 133 4.92 5.28 -33.51
C LEU A 133 4.78 6.73 -33.06
N VAL A 134 5.66 7.54 -33.66
CA VAL A 134 5.58 8.98 -33.86
C VAL A 134 4.14 9.41 -34.17
#